data_AF-A0A5A8A840-F1
#
_entry.id   AF-A0A5A8A840-F1
#
_cell.length_a   1.000
_cell.length_b   1.000
_cell.length_c   1.000
_cell.angle_alpha   90.00
_cell.angle_beta   90.00
_cell.angle_gamma   90.00
#
_symmetry.space_group_name_H-M   'P 1'
#
loop_
_entity.id
_entity.type
_entity.pdbx_description
1 polymer ?
#
loop_
_entity_poly.entity_id
_entity_poly.type
_entity_poly.pdbx_seq_one_letter_code
_entity_poly.pdbx_strand_id
1 'polypeptide(L)'
;MHEPSMGDAAIRPAEFWDTVAGLVTAKVEPVIGRGDKQRGPVIDYLRDLEALARRQCGNRDTVQIIASGRRLLGDRSEVKPSDGPSIRA
;
A
#
# COMPACT_ATOMS: atom_id res chain seq x y z
N MET A 1 -29.89 25.06 -9.51
CA MET A 1 -28.56 25.01 -8.85
C MET A 1 -28.54 23.67 -8.12
N HIS A 2 -27.78 22.70 -8.61
CA HIS A 2 -27.66 21.39 -7.98
C HIS A 2 -26.35 21.42 -7.18
N GLU A 3 -26.47 21.56 -5.87
CA GLU A 3 -25.34 21.44 -4.95
C GLU A 3 -24.78 20.01 -5.06
N PRO A 4 -23.48 19.80 -5.28
CA PRO A 4 -22.92 18.46 -5.19
C PRO A 4 -22.90 18.08 -3.71
N SER A 5 -23.79 17.17 -3.32
CA SER A 5 -23.72 16.49 -2.03
C SER A 5 -22.44 15.68 -1.99
N MET A 6 -21.36 16.32 -1.51
CA MET A 6 -20.08 15.73 -1.16
C MET A 6 -20.30 14.91 0.12
N GLY A 7 -21.13 13.87 0.00
CA GLY A 7 -21.26 12.84 1.01
C GLY A 7 -19.93 12.11 1.02
N ASP A 8 -19.30 12.12 2.19
CA ASP A 8 -18.17 11.29 2.58
C ASP A 8 -18.58 9.82 2.38
N ALA A 9 -18.53 9.36 1.13
CA ALA A 9 -18.91 8.02 0.75
C ALA A 9 -17.85 7.12 1.37
N ALA A 10 -18.17 6.52 2.51
CA ALA A 10 -17.30 5.58 3.19
C ALA A 10 -16.86 4.51 2.18
N ILE A 11 -15.64 4.66 1.66
CA ILE A 11 -15.09 3.78 0.64
C ILE A 11 -15.03 2.39 1.27
N ARG A 12 -15.70 1.43 0.64
CA ARG A 12 -15.66 0.05 1.13
C ARG A 12 -14.22 -0.45 1.02
N PRO A 13 -13.70 -1.22 1.99
CA PRO A 13 -12.32 -1.70 1.95
C PRO A 13 -11.94 -2.37 0.62
N ALA A 14 -12.86 -3.10 -0.02
CA ALA A 14 -12.64 -3.71 -1.34
C ALA A 14 -12.40 -2.66 -2.44
N GLU A 15 -13.27 -1.65 -2.54
CA GLU A 15 -13.15 -0.55 -3.53
C GLU A 15 -11.86 0.24 -3.34
N PHE A 16 -11.41 0.40 -2.08
CA PHE A 16 -10.12 1.00 -1.79
C PHE A 16 -8.97 0.17 -2.40
N TRP A 17 -8.95 -1.15 -2.17
CA TRP A 17 -7.88 -2.02 -2.67
C TRP A 17 -7.79 -2.07 -4.20
N ASP A 18 -8.90 -1.84 -4.91
CA ASP A 18 -8.92 -1.73 -6.38
C ASP A 18 -8.16 -0.49 -6.89
N THR A 19 -8.07 0.57 -6.09
CA THR A 19 -7.33 1.81 -6.46
C THR A 19 -5.83 1.75 -6.14
N VAL A 20 -5.40 0.77 -5.34
CA VAL A 20 -4.04 0.74 -4.78
C VAL A 20 -2.96 0.65 -5.86
N ALA A 21 -3.22 -0.01 -6.99
CA ALA A 21 -2.27 -0.04 -8.10
C ALA A 21 -1.94 1.37 -8.63
N GLY A 22 -2.96 2.20 -8.84
CA GLY A 22 -2.78 3.59 -9.27
C GLY A 22 -2.09 4.44 -8.19
N LEU A 23 -2.46 4.24 -6.93
CA LEU A 23 -1.86 4.94 -5.80
C LEU A 23 -0.36 4.63 -5.63
N VAL A 24 0.02 3.35 -5.73
CA VAL A 24 1.42 2.92 -5.66
C VAL A 24 2.22 3.56 -6.80
N THR A 25 1.73 3.50 -8.03
CA THR A 25 2.38 4.14 -9.18
C THR A 25 2.58 5.65 -8.95
N ALA A 26 1.52 6.36 -8.56
CA ALA A 26 1.58 7.81 -8.35
C ALA A 26 2.56 8.23 -7.23
N LYS A 27 2.78 7.36 -6.23
CA LYS A 27 3.75 7.61 -5.15
C LYS A 27 5.18 7.23 -5.54
N VAL A 28 5.36 6.13 -6.27
CA VAL A 28 6.67 5.56 -6.61
C VAL A 28 7.31 6.32 -7.76
N GLU A 29 6.58 6.54 -8.86
CA GLU A 29 7.11 7.08 -10.12
C GLU A 29 7.92 8.39 -9.93
N PRO A 30 7.46 9.39 -9.16
CA PRO A 30 8.19 10.65 -9.01
C PRO A 30 9.55 10.53 -8.30
N VAL A 31 9.73 9.47 -7.50
CA VAL A 31 10.90 9.27 -6.65
C VAL A 31 11.84 8.14 -7.13
N ILE A 32 11.53 7.50 -8.25
CA ILE A 32 12.45 6.54 -8.90
C ILE A 32 13.76 7.27 -9.26
N GLY A 33 14.89 6.63 -8.95
CA GLY A 33 16.23 7.17 -9.21
C GLY A 33 16.62 8.39 -8.36
N ARG A 34 15.77 8.81 -7.42
CA ARG A 34 16.09 9.89 -6.48
C ARG A 34 16.91 9.37 -5.29
N GLY A 35 17.53 10.28 -4.55
CA GLY A 35 18.33 9.94 -3.36
C GLY A 35 17.49 9.46 -2.18
N ASP A 36 18.15 8.85 -1.18
CA ASP A 36 17.52 8.20 -0.03
C ASP A 36 16.55 9.09 0.74
N LYS A 37 16.89 10.38 0.90
CA LYS A 37 16.02 11.36 1.60
C LYS A 37 14.66 11.55 0.93
N GLN A 38 14.58 11.37 -0.40
CA GLN A 38 13.32 11.52 -1.15
C GLN A 38 12.54 10.20 -1.20
N ARG A 39 13.26 9.06 -1.28
CA ARG A 39 12.65 7.73 -1.34
C ARG A 39 12.15 7.24 0.02
N GLY A 40 12.85 7.56 1.10
CA GLY A 40 12.59 7.05 2.45
C GLY A 40 11.12 7.18 2.89
N PRO A 41 10.52 8.38 2.83
CA PRO A 41 9.11 8.55 3.22
C PRO A 41 8.12 7.72 2.38
N VAL A 42 8.43 7.49 1.09
CA VAL A 42 7.60 6.65 0.22
C VAL A 42 7.78 5.17 0.55
N ILE A 43 9.01 4.74 0.85
CA ILE A 43 9.30 3.38 1.31
C ILE A 43 8.53 3.09 2.60
N ASP A 44 8.58 3.98 3.59
CA ASP A 44 7.88 3.81 4.87
C ASP A 44 6.36 3.70 4.66
N TYR A 45 5.79 4.61 3.86
CA TYR A 45 4.38 4.56 3.48
C TYR A 45 3.98 3.22 2.84
N LEU A 46 4.79 2.70 1.92
CA LEU A 46 4.51 1.43 1.26
C LEU A 46 4.67 0.23 2.20
N ARG A 47 5.54 0.30 3.21
CA ARG A 47 5.66 -0.77 4.22
C ARG A 47 4.40 -0.84 5.08
N ASP A 48 3.89 0.31 5.50
CA ASP A 48 2.64 0.38 6.27
C ASP A 48 1.46 -0.10 5.42
N LEU A 49 1.39 0.32 4.15
CA LEU A 49 0.35 -0.11 3.22
C LEU A 49 0.40 -1.63 2.97
N GLU A 50 1.59 -2.22 2.84
CA GLU A 50 1.72 -3.68 2.71
C GLU A 50 1.27 -4.42 3.97
N ALA A 51 1.60 -3.90 5.14
CA ALA A 51 1.17 -4.47 6.41
C ALA A 51 -0.35 -4.43 6.58
N LEU A 52 -1.02 -3.37 6.09
CA LEU A 52 -2.47 -3.28 6.04
C LEU A 52 -3.07 -4.24 5.00
N ALA A 53 -2.50 -4.28 3.79
CA ALA A 53 -2.96 -5.16 2.72
C ALA A 53 -2.90 -6.63 3.14
N ARG A 54 -1.83 -7.06 3.81
CA ARG A 54 -1.72 -8.44 4.32
C ARG A 54 -2.78 -8.81 5.36
N ARG A 55 -3.33 -7.83 6.10
CA ARG A 55 -4.35 -8.06 7.14
C ARG A 55 -5.77 -7.95 6.61
N GLN A 56 -5.99 -7.06 5.64
CA GLN A 56 -7.33 -6.61 5.26
C GLN A 56 -7.66 -6.90 3.80
N CYS A 57 -6.66 -7.17 2.96
CA CYS A 57 -6.83 -7.49 1.55
C CYS A 57 -6.63 -9.01 1.35
N GLY A 58 -7.67 -9.70 0.89
CA GLY A 58 -7.55 -11.11 0.49
C GLY A 58 -6.80 -11.30 -0.83
N ASN A 59 -6.50 -10.22 -1.56
CA ASN A 59 -5.86 -10.27 -2.86
C ASN A 59 -4.33 -10.24 -2.73
N ARG A 60 -3.68 -11.33 -3.15
CA ARG A 60 -2.21 -11.44 -3.16
C ARG A 60 -1.56 -10.51 -4.19
N ASP A 61 -2.26 -10.18 -5.27
CA ASP A 61 -1.73 -9.31 -6.32
C ASP A 61 -1.53 -7.89 -5.78
N THR A 62 -2.48 -7.38 -4.99
CA THR A 62 -2.37 -6.09 -4.31
C THR A 62 -1.13 -6.03 -3.41
N VAL A 63 -0.89 -7.09 -2.62
CA VAL A 63 0.32 -7.19 -1.77
C VAL A 63 1.59 -7.20 -2.63
N GLN A 64 1.59 -7.92 -3.75
CA GLN A 64 2.73 -7.97 -4.67
C GLN A 64 3.01 -6.64 -5.36
N ILE A 65 1.97 -5.89 -5.74
CA ILE A 65 2.11 -4.55 -6.33
C ILE A 65 2.77 -3.58 -5.34
N ILE A 66 2.36 -3.60 -4.07
CA ILE A 66 2.99 -2.76 -3.04
C ILE A 66 4.45 -3.18 -2.82
N ALA A 67 4.70 -4.48 -2.68
CA ALA A 67 6.04 -5.02 -2.46
C ALA A 67 6.98 -4.73 -3.66
N SER A 68 6.48 -4.77 -4.90
CA SER A 68 7.27 -4.43 -6.08
C SER A 68 7.60 -2.93 -6.13
N GLY A 69 6.65 -2.07 -5.74
CA GLY A 69 6.88 -0.63 -5.57
C GLY A 69 8.03 -0.34 -4.60
N ARG A 70 8.06 -1.02 -3.44
CA ARG A 70 9.19 -0.89 -2.47
C ARG A 70 10.52 -1.31 -3.08
N ARG A 71 10.54 -2.44 -3.80
CA ARG A 71 11.75 -2.96 -4.44
C ARG A 71 12.28 -2.01 -5.52
N LEU A 72 11.42 -1.34 -6.26
CA LEU A 72 11.82 -0.31 -7.24
C LEU A 72 12.53 0.87 -6.56
N LEU A 73 12.18 1.19 -5.32
CA LEU A 73 12.85 2.24 -4.54
C LEU A 73 14.11 1.74 -3.81
N GLY A 74 14.40 0.45 -3.87
CA GLY A 74 15.58 -0.17 -3.28
C GLY A 74 15.33 -0.89 -1.96
N ASP A 75 14.10 -0.86 -1.43
CA ASP A 75 13.76 -1.61 -0.21
C ASP A 75 13.43 -3.07 -0.53
N ARG A 76 14.32 -3.96 -0.08
CA ARG A 76 14.18 -5.42 -0.22
C ARG A 76 13.77 -6.10 1.08
N SER A 77 13.50 -5.33 2.13
CA SER A 77 13.14 -5.86 3.44
C SER A 77 11.82 -6.63 3.34
N GLU A 78 11.72 -7.73 4.08
CA GLU A 78 10.45 -8.45 4.22
C GLU A 78 9.52 -7.68 5.16
N VAL A 79 8.26 -7.53 4.74
CA VAL A 79 7.17 -7.15 5.64
C VAL A 79 6.53 -8.45 6.11
N LYS A 80 6.91 -8.88 7.31
CA LYS A 80 6.33 -10.08 7.91
C LYS A 80 4.86 -9.84 8.24
N PRO A 81 3.99 -10.85 8.11
CA PRO A 81 2.70 -10.83 8.81
C PRO A 81 2.97 -10.54 10.28
N SER A 82 2.20 -9.63 10.89
CA SER A 82 2.09 -9.64 12.35
C SER A 82 1.28 -10.88 12.72
N ASP A 83 1.92 -12.04 12.72
CA ASP A 83 1.36 -13.24 13.31
C ASP A 83 1.27 -12.97 14.83
N GLY A 84 0.05 -12.75 15.31
CA GLY A 84 -0.27 -13.10 16.69
C GLY A 84 -0.02 -14.60 16.89
N PRO A 85 0.22 -15.07 18.13
CA PRO A 85 0.62 -16.45 18.37
C PRO A 85 -0.39 -17.42 17.75
N SER A 86 0.03 -18.09 16.68
CA SER A 86 -0.71 -19.19 16.06
C SER A 86 -0.66 -20.38 17.01
N ILE A 87 -1.59 -20.42 17.97
CA ILE A 87 -1.90 -21.65 18.72
C ILE A 87 -2.49 -22.65 17.73
N ARG A 88 -1.67 -23.60 17.30
CA ARG A 88 -2.12 -24.79 16.58
C ARG A 88 -2.60 -25.79 17.64
N ALA A 89 -3.90 -26.08 17.63
CA ALA A 89 -4.50 -27.21 18.36
C ALA A 89 -4.27 -28.52 17.62
#